data_AF-A0A821LDI0-F1
#
_entry.id   AF-A0A821LDI0-F1
#
_cell.length_a   1.000
_cell.length_b   1.000
_cell.length_c   1.000
_cell.angle_alpha   90.00
_cell.angle_beta   90.00
_cell.angle_gamma   90.00
#
_symmetry.space_group_name_H-M   'P 1'
#
loop_
_entity.id
_entity.type
_entity.pdbx_description
1 polymer ?
#
loop_
_entity_poly.entity_id
_entity_poly.type
_entity_poly.pdbx_seq_one_letter_code
_entity_poly.pdbx_strand_id
1 'polypeptide(L)'
;YYYLLVIAYIVNLLLFGILPSIGTYVMLPYSQSAYYIASLVLPISSLLSVIIALVGKSRLQLSTIISLSFIATCLTVYVIVLAALSPCPPLHDTIGGAVIAIVCYFTAELVYSYIRLVIANRVRQEYEREHGLFWLGAISQMGALSGSIPMYFLINNMHVFKSRQVCRSYC
;
A
#
# COMPACT_ATOMS: atom_id res chain seq x y z
N TYR A 1 15.81 -18.10 -0.64
CA TYR A 1 15.14 -17.86 -1.94
C TYR A 1 13.62 -17.75 -1.79
N TYR A 2 12.90 -18.83 -1.48
CA TYR A 2 11.43 -18.81 -1.36
C TYR A 2 10.89 -17.72 -0.42
N TYR A 3 11.57 -17.47 0.71
CA TYR A 3 11.18 -16.42 1.64
C TYR A 3 11.13 -15.01 1.02
N LEU A 4 12.07 -14.66 0.12
CA LEU A 4 12.08 -13.36 -0.56
C LEU A 4 10.90 -13.24 -1.54
N LEU A 5 10.57 -14.34 -2.23
CA LEU A 5 9.42 -14.40 -3.13
C LEU A 5 8.10 -14.33 -2.36
N VAL A 6 8.00 -14.98 -1.20
CA VAL A 6 6.83 -14.89 -0.32
C VAL A 6 6.64 -13.47 0.21
N ILE A 7 7.73 -12.81 0.65
CA ILE A 7 7.65 -11.41 1.07
C ILE A 7 7.24 -10.52 -0.11
N ALA A 8 7.83 -10.72 -1.30
CA ALA A 8 7.43 -9.98 -2.49
C ALA A 8 5.95 -10.18 -2.84
N TYR A 9 5.45 -11.41 -2.75
CA TYR A 9 4.04 -11.74 -2.95
C TYR A 9 3.14 -10.92 -2.00
N ILE A 10 3.42 -10.97 -0.68
CA ILE A 10 2.65 -10.25 0.34
C ILE A 10 2.71 -8.74 0.11
N VAL A 11 3.89 -8.19 -0.18
CA VAL A 11 4.08 -6.76 -0.44
C VAL A 11 3.29 -6.31 -1.66
N ASN A 12 3.32 -7.05 -2.77
CA ASN A 12 2.57 -6.68 -3.97
C ASN A 12 1.05 -6.87 -3.78
N LEU A 13 0.63 -7.87 -3.01
CA LEU A 13 -0.77 -8.07 -2.62
C LEU A 13 -1.31 -6.84 -1.87
N LEU A 14 -0.54 -6.34 -0.90
CA LEU A 14 -0.94 -5.17 -0.10
C LEU A 14 -0.88 -3.88 -0.94
N LEU A 15 0.23 -3.67 -1.64
CA LEU A 15 0.53 -2.43 -2.36
C LEU A 15 -0.34 -2.21 -3.61
N PHE A 16 -0.56 -3.25 -4.42
CA PHE A 16 -1.28 -3.13 -5.69
C PHE A 16 -2.68 -3.74 -5.67
N GLY A 17 -3.00 -4.58 -4.67
CA GLY A 17 -4.32 -5.16 -4.50
C GLY A 17 -5.16 -4.40 -3.49
N ILE A 18 -4.75 -4.45 -2.23
CA ILE A 18 -5.57 -3.98 -1.11
C ILE A 18 -5.63 -2.45 -1.02
N LEU A 19 -4.48 -1.78 -0.88
CA LEU A 19 -4.38 -0.33 -0.71
C LEU A 19 -5.18 0.47 -1.76
N PRO A 20 -4.98 0.27 -3.08
CA PRO A 20 -5.71 1.04 -4.10
C PRO A 20 -7.22 0.77 -4.09
N SER A 21 -7.65 -0.43 -3.70
CA SER A 21 -9.08 -0.77 -3.61
C SER A 21 -9.80 0.01 -2.50
N ILE A 22 -9.11 0.32 -1.40
CA ILE A 22 -9.67 1.01 -0.24
C ILE A 22 -9.41 2.52 -0.23
N GLY A 23 -8.52 3.03 -1.09
CA GLY A 23 -8.04 4.42 -1.05
C GLY A 23 -9.15 5.47 -1.12
N THR A 24 -10.20 5.22 -1.90
CA THR A 24 -11.37 6.12 -1.97
C THR A 24 -12.13 6.18 -0.65
N TYR A 25 -12.35 5.04 0.01
CA TYR A 25 -13.10 4.94 1.28
C TYR A 25 -12.39 5.59 2.46
N VAL A 26 -11.05 5.66 2.41
CA VAL A 26 -10.23 6.32 3.45
C VAL A 26 -10.27 7.83 3.30
N MET A 27 -10.17 8.35 2.07
CA MET A 27 -9.92 9.77 1.85
C MET A 27 -11.20 10.61 1.64
N LEU A 28 -12.23 10.05 0.99
CA LEU A 28 -13.50 10.76 0.76
C LEU A 28 -14.21 11.24 2.04
N PRO A 29 -14.22 10.48 3.15
CA PRO A 29 -14.88 10.91 4.37
C PRO A 29 -14.34 12.21 4.96
N TYR A 30 -13.04 12.51 4.76
CA TYR A 30 -12.41 13.70 5.31
C TYR A 30 -12.66 14.96 4.48
N SER A 31 -12.60 14.87 3.14
CA SER A 31 -13.04 15.90 2.19
C SER A 31 -12.66 15.50 0.76
N GLN A 32 -13.33 16.11 -0.23
CA GLN A 32 -12.95 15.95 -1.64
C GLN A 32 -11.54 16.52 -1.93
N SER A 33 -11.17 17.62 -1.26
CA SER A 33 -9.83 18.20 -1.37
C SER A 33 -8.75 17.27 -0.81
N ALA A 34 -9.01 16.58 0.30
CA ALA A 34 -8.07 15.58 0.84
C ALA A 34 -7.84 14.42 -0.15
N TYR A 35 -8.90 13.93 -0.79
CA TYR A 35 -8.79 12.91 -1.84
C TYR A 35 -7.95 13.38 -3.04
N TYR A 36 -8.17 14.63 -3.49
CA TYR A 36 -7.38 15.22 -4.57
C TYR A 36 -5.89 15.32 -4.21
N ILE A 37 -5.58 15.85 -3.02
CA ILE A 37 -4.20 15.97 -2.54
C ILE A 37 -3.55 14.58 -2.39
N ALA A 38 -4.27 13.61 -1.82
CA ALA A 38 -3.79 12.24 -1.71
C ALA A 38 -3.43 11.65 -3.08
N SER A 39 -4.29 11.84 -4.08
CA SER A 39 -4.06 11.34 -5.43
C SER A 39 -2.81 11.94 -6.10
N LEU A 40 -2.40 13.14 -5.70
CA LEU A 40 -1.16 13.77 -6.15
C LEU A 40 0.07 13.32 -5.36
N VAL A 41 -0.07 13.13 -4.05
CA VAL A 41 1.04 12.85 -3.13
C VAL A 41 1.42 11.37 -3.13
N LEU A 42 0.45 10.46 -3.18
CA LEU A 42 0.70 9.02 -3.10
C LEU A 42 1.68 8.49 -4.16
N PRO A 43 1.57 8.85 -5.46
CA PRO A 43 2.53 8.43 -6.47
C PRO A 43 3.98 8.89 -6.21
N ILE A 44 4.17 10.02 -5.49
CA ILE A 44 5.49 10.54 -5.13
C ILE A 44 6.24 9.55 -4.21
N SER A 45 5.52 8.74 -3.43
CA SER A 45 6.10 7.71 -2.56
C SER A 45 6.97 6.73 -3.35
N SER A 46 6.51 6.30 -4.52
CA SER A 46 7.24 5.40 -5.40
C SER A 46 8.56 6.02 -5.89
N LEU A 47 8.54 7.29 -6.32
CA LEU A 47 9.73 8.02 -6.76
C LEU A 47 10.72 8.22 -5.61
N LEU A 48 10.21 8.61 -4.44
CA LEU A 48 11.01 8.79 -3.24
C LEU A 48 11.66 7.48 -2.80
N SER A 49 10.96 6.34 -2.94
CA SER A 49 11.51 5.02 -2.62
C SER A 49 12.74 4.68 -3.48
N VAL A 50 12.74 5.07 -4.77
CA VAL A 50 13.87 4.90 -5.68
C VAL A 50 15.04 5.78 -5.26
N ILE A 51 14.80 7.06 -4.93
CA ILE A 51 15.84 7.97 -4.45
C ILE A 51 16.49 7.43 -3.17
N ILE A 52 15.68 6.96 -2.22
CA ILE A 52 16.17 6.34 -0.98
C ILE A 52 17.00 5.07 -1.30
N ALA A 53 16.56 4.25 -2.24
CA ALA A 53 17.30 3.05 -2.66
C ALA A 53 18.62 3.36 -3.36
N LEU A 54 18.73 4.50 -4.07
CA LEU A 54 19.96 4.95 -4.71
C LEU A 54 20.98 5.50 -3.71
N VAL A 55 20.52 6.26 -2.71
CA VAL A 55 21.38 6.86 -1.66
C VAL A 55 21.77 5.81 -0.60
N GLY A 56 20.88 4.86 -0.33
CA GLY A 56 21.08 3.81 0.68
C GLY A 56 22.05 2.70 0.25
N LYS A 57 22.65 2.02 1.22
CA LYS A 57 23.43 0.81 0.95
C LYS A 57 22.53 -0.28 0.38
N SER A 58 22.88 -0.79 -0.80
CA SER A 58 22.12 -1.79 -1.57
C SER A 58 21.95 -3.17 -0.90
N ARG A 59 22.52 -3.39 0.29
CA ARG A 59 22.49 -4.67 1.01
C ARG A 59 21.88 -4.53 2.40
N LEU A 60 20.55 -4.45 2.48
CA LEU A 60 19.83 -4.61 3.74
C LEU A 60 19.90 -6.05 4.23
N GLN A 61 19.97 -6.23 5.54
CA GLN A 61 19.81 -7.54 6.18
C GLN A 61 18.35 -8.00 6.08
N LEU A 62 18.14 -9.32 6.03
CA LEU A 62 16.80 -9.91 5.95
C LEU A 62 15.92 -9.48 7.15
N SER A 63 16.50 -9.41 8.35
CA SER A 63 15.79 -8.96 9.56
C SER A 63 15.24 -7.54 9.43
N THR A 64 15.98 -6.64 8.76
CA THR A 64 15.54 -5.27 8.49
C THR A 64 14.37 -5.24 7.50
N ILE A 65 14.39 -6.09 6.47
CA ILE A 65 13.29 -6.18 5.50
C ILE A 65 12.01 -6.66 6.20
N ILE A 66 12.13 -7.67 7.06
CA ILE A 66 11.00 -8.21 7.82
C ILE A 66 10.44 -7.16 8.78
N SER A 67 11.30 -6.43 9.51
CA SER A 67 10.84 -5.40 10.44
C SER A 67 10.14 -4.23 9.73
N LEU A 68 10.70 -3.75 8.61
CA LEU A 68 10.05 -2.72 7.79
C LEU A 68 8.71 -3.22 7.23
N SER A 69 8.65 -4.46 6.76
CA SER A 69 7.41 -5.06 6.26
C SER A 69 6.36 -5.15 7.35
N PHE A 70 6.74 -5.51 8.58
CA PHE A 70 5.83 -5.58 9.72
C PHE A 70 5.27 -4.19 10.06
N ILE A 71 6.13 -3.17 10.14
CA ILE A 71 5.71 -1.77 10.40
C ILE A 71 4.75 -1.29 9.30
N ALA A 72 5.07 -1.52 8.03
CA ALA A 72 4.20 -1.16 6.92
C ALA A 72 2.84 -1.89 6.99
N THR A 73 2.85 -3.16 7.42
CA THR A 73 1.61 -3.94 7.61
C THR A 73 0.75 -3.36 8.71
N CYS A 74 1.33 -2.98 9.85
CA CYS A 74 0.60 -2.29 10.93
C CYS A 74 -0.04 -0.98 10.45
N LEU A 75 0.70 -0.17 9.67
CA LEU A 75 0.16 1.04 9.06
C LEU A 75 -0.99 0.72 8.08
N THR A 76 -0.86 -0.36 7.30
CA THR A 76 -1.90 -0.78 6.36
C THR A 76 -3.16 -1.24 7.09
N VAL A 77 -3.02 -1.96 8.19
CA VAL A 77 -4.15 -2.36 9.04
C VAL A 77 -4.87 -1.12 9.58
N TYR A 78 -4.13 -0.12 10.05
CA TYR A 78 -4.73 1.16 10.46
C TYR A 78 -5.53 1.82 9.31
N VAL A 79 -4.97 1.86 8.10
CA VAL A 79 -5.67 2.39 6.91
C VAL A 79 -6.92 1.58 6.56
N ILE A 80 -6.88 0.24 6.68
CA ILE A 80 -8.04 -0.64 6.47
C ILE A 80 -9.13 -0.35 7.51
N VAL A 81 -8.74 -0.16 8.78
CA VAL A 81 -9.68 0.20 9.85
C VAL A 81 -10.33 1.56 9.57
N LEU A 82 -9.58 2.55 9.11
CA LEU A 82 -10.15 3.84 8.68
C LEU A 82 -11.16 3.67 7.53
N ALA A 83 -10.84 2.83 6.54
CA ALA A 83 -11.76 2.50 5.46
C ALA A 83 -13.05 1.83 5.98
N ALA A 84 -12.93 0.90 6.91
CA ALA A 84 -14.05 0.16 7.49
C ALA A 84 -14.98 1.05 8.36
N LEU A 85 -14.43 2.11 8.96
CA LEU A 85 -15.19 3.11 9.73
C LEU A 85 -15.85 4.17 8.85
N SER A 86 -15.64 4.13 7.53
CA SER A 86 -16.36 4.96 6.55
C SER A 86 -17.86 4.63 6.61
N PRO A 87 -18.76 5.61 6.81
CA PRO A 87 -18.64 7.02 6.40
C PRO A 87 -18.20 8.03 7.48
N CYS A 88 -18.08 7.64 8.76
CA CYS A 88 -17.73 8.57 9.85
C CYS A 88 -16.50 8.08 10.63
N PRO A 89 -15.29 8.20 10.04
CA PRO A 89 -14.06 7.83 10.74
C PRO A 89 -13.80 8.73 11.97
N PRO A 90 -12.96 8.29 12.92
CA PRO A 90 -12.51 9.14 14.01
C PRO A 90 -11.82 10.39 13.44
N LEU A 91 -12.13 11.57 14.00
CA LEU A 91 -11.71 12.87 13.48
C LEU A 91 -12.27 13.24 12.08
N HIS A 92 -13.49 12.78 11.75
CA HIS A 92 -14.19 13.17 10.52
C HIS A 92 -14.28 14.71 10.37
N ASP A 93 -14.21 15.20 9.13
CA ASP A 93 -14.22 16.63 8.76
C ASP A 93 -13.17 17.53 9.46
N THR A 94 -12.15 16.95 10.11
CA THR A 94 -10.99 17.71 10.62
C THR A 94 -9.80 17.62 9.67
N ILE A 95 -9.10 18.75 9.49
CA ILE A 95 -7.85 18.80 8.69
C ILE A 95 -6.80 17.87 9.29
N GLY A 96 -6.73 17.77 10.62
CA GLY A 96 -5.79 16.88 11.31
C GLY A 96 -6.00 15.41 10.97
N GLY A 97 -7.25 14.92 10.97
CA GLY A 97 -7.57 13.55 10.60
C GLY A 97 -7.17 13.22 9.16
N ALA A 98 -7.46 14.14 8.24
CA ALA A 98 -7.09 13.99 6.83
C ALA A 98 -5.58 13.86 6.63
N VAL A 99 -4.80 14.73 7.28
CA VAL A 99 -3.32 14.72 7.19
C VAL A 99 -2.75 13.42 7.74
N ILE A 100 -3.24 12.95 8.90
CA ILE A 100 -2.77 11.70 9.51
C ILE A 100 -3.06 10.50 8.59
N ALA A 101 -4.28 10.42 8.03
CA ALA A 101 -4.65 9.35 7.12
C ALA A 101 -3.75 9.33 5.87
N ILE A 102 -3.52 10.48 5.24
CA ILE A 102 -2.64 10.62 4.07
C ILE A 102 -1.20 10.23 4.41
N VAL A 103 -0.67 10.70 5.54
CA VAL A 103 0.71 10.40 5.95
C VAL A 103 0.90 8.91 6.26
N CYS A 104 -0.04 8.28 6.95
CA CYS A 104 0.02 6.84 7.23
C CYS A 104 -0.03 6.01 5.96
N TYR A 105 -0.94 6.36 5.03
CA TYR A 105 -1.05 5.69 3.74
C TYR A 105 0.25 5.87 2.93
N PHE A 106 0.71 7.12 2.78
CA PHE A 106 1.92 7.45 2.04
C PHE A 106 3.15 6.71 2.59
N THR A 107 3.29 6.66 3.92
CA THR A 107 4.42 5.98 4.57
C THR A 107 4.37 4.48 4.33
N ALA A 108 3.19 3.84 4.38
CA ALA A 108 3.04 2.42 4.05
C ALA A 108 3.45 2.16 2.58
N GLU A 109 2.93 2.96 1.64
CA GLU A 109 3.23 2.84 0.20
C GLU A 109 4.73 3.03 -0.09
N LEU A 110 5.36 4.00 0.56
CA LEU A 110 6.80 4.28 0.47
C LEU A 110 7.63 3.08 0.93
N VAL A 111 7.29 2.51 2.09
CA VAL A 111 8.04 1.38 2.66
C VAL A 111 7.87 0.13 1.81
N TYR A 112 6.66 -0.18 1.33
CA TYR A 112 6.44 -1.31 0.43
C TYR A 112 7.17 -1.16 -0.91
N SER A 113 7.11 0.04 -1.52
CA SER A 113 7.84 0.32 -2.75
C SER A 113 9.34 0.15 -2.57
N TYR A 114 9.88 0.60 -1.44
CA TYR A 114 11.28 0.41 -1.07
C TYR A 114 11.65 -1.07 -0.89
N ILE A 115 10.87 -1.84 -0.13
CA ILE A 115 11.09 -3.29 0.06
C ILE A 115 11.09 -4.01 -1.28
N ARG A 116 10.13 -3.70 -2.16
CA ARG A 116 10.03 -4.30 -3.50
C ARG A 116 11.30 -4.05 -4.33
N LEU A 117 11.84 -2.83 -4.28
CA LEU A 117 13.10 -2.49 -4.98
C LEU A 117 14.30 -3.25 -4.42
N VAL A 118 14.41 -3.36 -3.09
CA VAL A 118 15.49 -4.10 -2.44
C VAL A 118 15.43 -5.59 -2.80
N ILE A 119 14.25 -6.19 -2.79
CA ILE A 119 14.07 -7.59 -3.20
C ILE A 119 14.44 -7.77 -4.68
N ALA A 120 13.99 -6.87 -5.55
CA ALA A 120 14.31 -6.92 -6.98
C ALA A 120 15.83 -6.83 -7.21
N ASN A 121 16.52 -5.92 -6.53
CA ASN A 121 17.97 -5.78 -6.62
C ASN A 121 18.71 -7.02 -6.08
N ARG A 122 18.22 -7.63 -4.99
CA ARG A 122 18.79 -8.87 -4.44
C ARG A 122 18.64 -10.05 -5.39
N VAL A 123 17.43 -10.27 -5.93
CA VAL A 123 17.18 -11.35 -6.90
C VAL A 123 18.01 -11.15 -8.16
N ARG A 124 18.17 -9.91 -8.63
CA ARG A 124 19.02 -9.56 -9.79
C ARG A 124 20.51 -9.86 -9.57
N GLN A 125 21.00 -9.73 -8.34
CA GLN A 125 22.42 -9.96 -8.00
C GLN A 125 22.73 -11.45 -7.77
N GLU A 126 21.79 -12.19 -7.19
CA GLU A 126 21.99 -13.61 -6.84
C GLU A 126 21.70 -14.58 -8.00
N TYR A 127 20.79 -14.22 -8.92
CA TYR A 127 20.42 -15.06 -10.06
C TYR A 127 20.86 -14.40 -11.38
N GLU A 128 21.48 -15.19 -12.26
CA GLU A 128 21.71 -14.77 -13.65
C GLU A 128 20.40 -14.29 -14.30
N ARG A 129 20.53 -13.24 -15.11
CA ARG A 129 19.56 -12.17 -15.37
C ARG A 129 18.10 -12.58 -15.68
N GLU A 130 17.85 -13.75 -16.28
CA GLU A 130 16.58 -14.00 -16.98
C GLU A 130 15.53 -14.75 -16.15
N HIS A 131 15.89 -15.85 -15.49
CA HIS A 131 14.90 -16.67 -14.80
C HIS A 131 14.43 -16.06 -13.47
N GLY A 132 15.32 -15.42 -12.71
CA GLY A 132 14.99 -14.87 -11.39
C GLY A 132 14.01 -13.69 -11.45
N LEU A 133 14.22 -12.76 -12.39
CA LEU A 133 13.34 -11.60 -12.57
C LEU A 133 11.99 -12.00 -13.15
N PHE A 134 11.95 -13.00 -14.04
CA PHE A 134 10.70 -13.53 -14.57
C PHE A 134 9.79 -14.06 -13.45
N TRP A 135 10.32 -14.93 -12.57
CA TRP A 135 9.56 -15.46 -11.44
C TRP A 135 9.15 -14.39 -10.43
N LEU A 136 10.02 -13.41 -10.16
CA LEU A 136 9.68 -12.27 -9.30
C LEU A 136 8.51 -11.47 -9.89
N GLY A 137 8.52 -11.24 -11.21
CA GLY A 137 7.44 -10.57 -11.93
C GLY A 137 6.14 -11.36 -11.88
N ALA A 138 6.18 -12.65 -12.16
CA ALA A 138 5.03 -13.55 -12.10
C ALA A 138 4.39 -13.54 -10.70
N ILE A 139 5.20 -13.70 -9.66
CA ILE A 139 4.74 -13.70 -8.26
C ILE A 139 4.19 -12.34 -7.84
N SER A 140 4.78 -11.24 -8.32
CA SER A 140 4.27 -9.89 -8.04
C SER A 140 2.87 -9.69 -8.63
N GLN A 141 2.64 -10.14 -9.87
CA GLN A 141 1.33 -10.06 -10.52
C GLN A 141 0.30 -10.98 -9.82
N MET A 142 0.70 -12.21 -9.47
CA MET A 142 -0.16 -13.10 -8.69
C MET A 142 -0.54 -12.49 -7.34
N GLY A 143 0.40 -11.82 -6.68
CA GLY A 143 0.15 -11.07 -5.44
C GLY A 143 -0.91 -10.00 -5.63
N ALA A 144 -0.73 -9.12 -6.62
CA ALA A 144 -1.69 -8.07 -6.94
C ALA A 144 -3.10 -8.64 -7.23
N LEU A 145 -3.21 -9.66 -8.09
CA LEU A 145 -4.47 -10.33 -8.41
C LEU A 145 -5.15 -10.91 -7.17
N SER A 146 -4.37 -11.58 -6.32
CA SER A 146 -4.88 -12.18 -5.08
C SER A 146 -5.33 -11.16 -4.04
N GLY A 147 -4.85 -9.91 -4.10
CA GLY A 147 -5.35 -8.82 -3.26
C GLY A 147 -6.60 -8.16 -3.87
N SER A 148 -6.59 -7.92 -5.19
CA SER A 148 -7.68 -7.23 -5.87
C SER A 148 -8.97 -8.06 -5.97
N ILE A 149 -8.88 -9.36 -6.26
CA ILE A 149 -10.08 -10.20 -6.44
C ILE A 149 -10.93 -10.26 -5.16
N PRO A 150 -10.37 -10.60 -3.97
CA PRO A 150 -11.14 -10.60 -2.73
C PRO A 150 -11.67 -9.21 -2.38
N MET A 151 -10.87 -8.17 -2.58
CA MET A 151 -11.32 -6.80 -2.31
C MET A 151 -12.47 -6.36 -3.21
N TYR A 152 -12.45 -6.76 -4.48
CA TYR A 152 -13.56 -6.52 -5.40
C TYR A 152 -14.85 -7.15 -4.89
N PHE A 153 -14.83 -8.44 -4.50
CA PHE A 153 -16.02 -9.09 -3.93
C PHE A 153 -16.48 -8.43 -2.63
N LEU A 154 -15.54 -8.06 -1.76
CA LEU A 154 -15.84 -7.44 -0.47
C LEU A 154 -16.46 -6.04 -0.62
N ILE A 155 -16.00 -5.27 -1.60
CA ILE A 155 -16.51 -3.94 -1.92
C ILE A 155 -17.86 -4.02 -2.67
N ASN A 156 -17.91 -4.81 -3.74
CA ASN A 156 -19.01 -4.77 -4.70
C ASN A 156 -20.20 -5.65 -4.30
N ASN A 157 -19.96 -6.80 -3.68
CA ASN A 157 -21.03 -7.75 -3.36
C ASN A 157 -21.44 -7.65 -1.89
N MET A 158 -20.47 -7.52 -0.99
CA MET A 158 -20.73 -7.48 0.47
C MET A 158 -21.01 -6.07 1.00
N HIS A 159 -20.74 -5.03 0.20
CA HIS A 159 -20.93 -3.62 0.56
C HIS A 159 -20.33 -3.25 1.93
N VAL A 160 -19.22 -3.88 2.31
CA VAL A 160 -18.59 -3.69 3.63
C VAL A 160 -18.08 -2.26 3.80
N PHE A 161 -17.60 -1.66 2.71
CA PHE A 161 -17.14 -0.28 2.71
C PHE A 161 -18.23 0.63 2.13
N LYS A 162 -18.70 1.59 2.92
CA LYS A 162 -19.75 2.53 2.50
C LYS A 162 -19.12 3.86 2.12
N SER A 163 -19.16 4.19 0.83
CA SER A 163 -18.60 5.47 0.35
C SER A 163 -19.50 6.65 0.75
N ARG A 164 -18.90 7.76 1.21
CA ARG A 164 -19.61 9.00 1.53
C ARG A 164 -20.04 9.67 0.21
N GLN A 165 -21.34 9.74 -0.05
CA GLN A 165 -21.86 10.51 -1.19
C GLN A 165 -21.75 12.01 -0.93
N VAL A 166 -21.34 12.76 -1.96
CA VAL A 166 -21.32 14.22 -1.94
C VAL A 166 -22.75 14.75 -1.73
N CYS A 167 -22.90 15.79 -0.90
CA CYS A 167 -24.19 16.45 -0.59
C CYS A 167 -25.18 15.66 0.30
N ARG A 168 -24.73 14.62 1.02
CA ARG A 168 -25.56 13.93 2.04
C ARG A 168 -24.87 13.98 3.40
N SER A 169 -25.56 14.46 4.42
CA SER A 169 -25.11 14.37 5.82
C SER A 169 -25.31 12.93 6.30
N TYR A 170 -24.25 12.36 6.89
CA TYR A 170 -24.24 11.01 7.46
C TYR A 170 -23.98 11.11 8.97
N CYS A 171 -23.06 12.02 9.28
CA CYS A 171 -22.83 12.75 10.50
C CYS A 171 -22.86 14.24 10.07
#